data_AF-A0A348W793-F1
#
_entry.id   AF-A0A348W793-F1
#
_cell.length_a   1.000
_cell.length_b   1.000
_cell.length_c   1.000
_cell.angle_alpha   90.00
_cell.angle_beta   90.00
_cell.angle_gamma   90.00
#
_symmetry.space_group_name_H-M   'P 1'
#
loop_
_entity.id
_entity.type
_entity.pdbx_description
1 polymer ?
#
loop_
_entity_poly.entity_id
_entity_poly.type
_entity_poly.pdbx_seq_one_letter_code
_entity_poly.pdbx_strand_id
1 'polypeptide(L)'
;VANTDYVGQGYGIPTESGMEAIKMFAELESILLDPVYSAKGAAGFIDLIRKGHFKKGERVVFLHTGGAAALFGYDGAFDFSSRWVG
;
A
#
# COMPACT_ATOMS: atom_id res chain seq x y z
N VAL A 1 -0.91 21.51 4.66
CA VAL A 1 -0.32 20.58 5.65
C VAL A 1 -0.36 19.18 5.05
N ALA A 2 0.67 18.36 5.22
CA ALA A 2 0.67 16.99 4.72
C ALA A 2 -0.25 16.11 5.59
N ASN A 3 -1.00 15.18 4.97
CA ASN A 3 -1.79 14.20 5.71
C ASN A 3 -0.85 13.10 6.23
N THR A 4 -0.80 12.92 7.55
CA THR A 4 0.07 11.95 8.23
C THR A 4 -0.68 10.77 8.84
N ASP A 5 -1.98 10.61 8.57
CA ASP A 5 -2.82 9.59 9.22
C ASP A 5 -2.42 8.15 8.84
N TYR A 6 -1.62 7.98 7.78
CA TYR A 6 -1.25 6.67 7.22
C TYR A 6 0.23 6.29 7.44
N VAL A 7 0.99 7.11 8.18
CA VAL A 7 2.43 6.82 8.41
C VAL A 7 2.65 5.64 9.36
N GLY A 8 1.66 5.30 10.19
CA GLY A 8 1.72 4.21 11.16
C GLY A 8 2.62 4.52 12.37
N GLN A 9 3.21 3.47 12.93
CA GLN A 9 4.05 3.56 14.15
C GLN A 9 5.40 4.23 13.92
N GLY A 10 5.85 4.37 12.67
CA GLY A 10 7.11 5.02 12.36
C GLY A 10 7.63 4.73 10.95
N TYR A 11 8.78 5.31 10.66
CA TYR A 11 9.50 5.08 9.41
C TYR A 11 10.00 3.64 9.32
N GLY A 12 9.90 3.04 8.14
CA GLY A 12 10.35 1.67 7.88
C GLY A 12 9.48 0.57 8.49
N ILE A 13 8.50 0.89 9.34
CA ILE A 13 7.57 -0.07 9.96
C ILE A 13 6.33 -0.20 9.06
N PRO A 14 6.04 -1.41 8.52
CA PRO A 14 4.83 -1.64 7.73
C PRO A 14 3.55 -1.41 8.53
N THR A 15 2.45 -1.11 7.84
CA THR A 15 1.11 -0.98 8.44
C THR A 15 0.17 -2.02 7.84
N GLU A 16 -0.83 -2.47 8.60
CA GLU A 16 -1.84 -3.41 8.09
C GLU A 16 -2.54 -2.88 6.83
N SER A 17 -2.92 -1.60 6.83
CA SER A 17 -3.51 -0.93 5.66
C SER A 17 -2.54 -0.82 4.47
N GLY A 18 -1.25 -0.68 4.74
CA GLY A 18 -0.21 -0.73 3.70
C GLY A 18 -0.07 -2.14 3.11
N MET A 19 -0.13 -3.19 3.94
CA MET A 19 -0.10 -4.57 3.47
C MET A 19 -1.35 -4.94 2.66
N GLU A 20 -2.53 -4.45 3.06
CA GLU A 20 -3.76 -4.54 2.26
C GLU A 20 -3.56 -3.88 0.89
N ALA A 21 -2.99 -2.67 0.86
CA ALA A 21 -2.74 -1.94 -0.38
C ALA A 21 -1.75 -2.66 -1.30
N ILE A 22 -0.65 -3.22 -0.77
CA ILE A 22 0.29 -4.06 -1.54
C ILE A 22 -0.46 -5.21 -2.18
N LYS A 23 -1.27 -5.94 -1.41
CA LYS A 23 -2.04 -7.09 -1.89
C LYS A 23 -3.00 -6.69 -3.01
N MET A 24 -3.80 -5.64 -2.80
CA MET A 24 -4.75 -5.15 -3.79
C MET A 24 -4.08 -4.74 -5.10
N PHE A 25 -3.01 -3.94 -5.04
CA PHE A 25 -2.31 -3.48 -6.25
C PHE A 25 -1.61 -4.62 -6.99
N ALA A 26 -1.05 -5.59 -6.26
CA ALA A 26 -0.42 -6.76 -6.86
C ALA A 26 -1.46 -7.67 -7.54
N GLU A 27 -2.56 -7.98 -6.87
CA GLU A 27 -3.58 -8.93 -7.36
C GLU A 27 -4.47 -8.35 -8.46
N LEU A 28 -4.82 -7.06 -8.39
CA LEU A 28 -5.75 -6.45 -9.33
C LEU A 28 -5.06 -5.82 -10.54
N GLU A 29 -3.86 -5.26 -10.36
CA GLU A 29 -3.23 -4.39 -11.36
C GLU A 29 -1.80 -4.83 -11.73
N SER A 30 -1.27 -5.90 -11.12
CA SER A 30 0.13 -6.33 -11.29
C SER A 30 1.16 -5.24 -10.98
N ILE A 31 0.84 -4.33 -10.05
CA ILE A 31 1.72 -3.25 -9.60
C ILE A 31 2.28 -3.60 -8.23
N LEU A 32 3.62 -3.55 -8.10
CA LEU A 32 4.30 -3.83 -6.84
C LEU A 32 4.54 -2.53 -6.05
N LEU A 33 4.01 -2.47 -4.85
CA LEU A 33 4.25 -1.40 -3.88
C LEU A 33 5.25 -1.87 -2.81
N ASP A 34 6.00 -0.93 -2.25
CA ASP A 34 6.94 -1.19 -1.17
C ASP A 34 6.33 -0.94 0.23
N PRO A 35 6.73 -1.68 1.28
CA PRO A 35 6.14 -1.54 2.62
C PRO A 35 6.44 -0.22 3.34
N VAL A 36 7.39 0.58 2.84
CA VAL A 36 7.86 1.81 3.53
C VAL A 36 7.14 3.05 3.02
N TYR A 37 6.99 3.22 1.71
CA TYR A 37 6.50 4.45 1.09
C TYR A 37 5.19 4.27 0.32
N SER A 38 5.28 3.62 -0.84
CA SER A 38 4.22 3.57 -1.83
C SER A 38 3.01 2.78 -1.35
N ALA A 39 3.19 1.78 -0.48
CA ALA A 39 2.09 1.11 0.21
C ALA A 39 1.31 2.04 1.14
N LYS A 40 2.00 2.90 1.91
CA LYS A 40 1.35 3.85 2.83
C LYS A 40 0.60 4.95 2.07
N GLY A 41 1.19 5.42 0.97
CA GLY A 41 0.52 6.34 0.06
C GLY A 41 -0.73 5.72 -0.58
N ALA A 42 -0.63 4.48 -1.05
CA ALA A 42 -1.77 3.76 -1.63
C ALA A 42 -2.86 3.45 -0.61
N ALA A 43 -2.49 3.10 0.63
CA ALA A 43 -3.43 2.90 1.73
C ALA A 43 -4.25 4.18 1.99
N GLY A 44 -3.59 5.33 2.04
CA GLY A 44 -4.27 6.62 2.16
C GLY A 44 -5.16 6.93 0.96
N PHE A 45 -4.69 6.64 -0.25
CA PHE A 45 -5.47 6.83 -1.47
C PHE A 45 -6.76 5.97 -1.47
N ILE A 46 -6.66 4.68 -1.13
CA ILE A 46 -7.79 3.75 -1.02
C ILE A 46 -8.77 4.21 0.06
N ASP A 47 -8.29 4.57 1.24
CA ASP A 47 -9.14 5.00 2.35
C ASP A 47 -9.87 6.32 2.04
N LEU A 48 -9.20 7.30 1.42
CA LEU A 48 -9.83 8.54 0.98
C LEU A 48 -10.93 8.30 -0.07
N ILE A 49 -10.73 7.35 -0.99
CA ILE A 49 -11.79 6.93 -1.92
C ILE A 49 -12.96 6.30 -1.16
N ARG A 50 -12.70 5.36 -0.25
CA ARG A 50 -13.73 4.68 0.57
C ARG A 50 -14.52 5.68 1.43
N LYS A 51 -13.88 6.74 1.91
CA LYS A 51 -14.50 7.84 2.67
C LYS A 51 -15.26 8.85 1.81
N GLY A 52 -15.24 8.72 0.48
CA GLY A 52 -15.90 9.65 -0.43
C GLY A 52 -15.22 11.03 -0.49
N HIS A 53 -13.92 11.11 -0.18
CA HIS A 53 -13.15 12.36 -0.27
C HIS A 53 -13.13 12.91 -1.70
N PHE A 54 -13.02 12.01 -2.69
CA PHE A 54 -13.11 12.33 -4.11
C PHE A 54 -14.54 12.12 -4.61
N LYS A 55 -15.00 12.97 -5.51
CA LYS A 55 -16.37 12.89 -6.06
C LYS A 55 -16.49 11.69 -6.99
N LYS A 56 -17.71 11.14 -7.09
CA LYS A 56 -18.01 10.09 -8.09
C LYS A 56 -17.66 10.57 -9.49
N GLY A 57 -16.83 9.81 -10.21
CA GLY A 57 -16.38 10.14 -11.57
C GLY A 57 -15.20 11.09 -11.65
N GLU A 58 -14.67 11.55 -10.51
CA GLU A 58 -13.44 12.35 -10.48
C GLU A 58 -12.23 11.50 -10.88
N ARG A 59 -11.34 12.07 -11.72
CA ARG A 59 -10.10 11.41 -12.12
C ARG A 59 -8.99 11.79 -11.16
N VAL A 60 -8.42 10.79 -10.49
CA VAL A 60 -7.33 10.99 -9.53
C VAL A 60 -6.10 10.24 -10.02
N VAL A 61 -4.92 10.87 -9.91
CA VAL A 61 -3.65 10.29 -10.30
C VAL A 61 -2.91 9.85 -9.04
N PHE A 62 -2.66 8.56 -8.92
CA PHE A 62 -1.74 8.03 -7.91
C PHE A 62 -0.32 8.00 -8.49
N LEU A 63 0.60 8.76 -7.87
CA LEU A 63 2.00 8.77 -8.28
C LEU A 63 2.74 7.59 -7.63
N HIS A 64 2.92 6.51 -8.38
CA HIS A 64 3.71 5.37 -7.93
C HIS A 64 5.21 5.71 -7.97
N THR A 65 5.79 6.04 -6.81
CA THR A 65 7.19 6.49 -6.68
C THR A 65 8.22 5.36 -6.67
N GLY A 66 7.82 4.11 -6.94
CA GLY A 66 8.69 2.94 -6.94
C GLY A 66 8.90 2.34 -5.54
N GLY A 67 10.10 1.81 -5.28
CA GLY A 67 10.48 1.19 -4.00
C GLY A 67 10.37 -0.34 -3.96
N ALA A 68 9.81 -0.99 -4.99
CA ALA A 68 9.52 -2.43 -5.00
C ALA A 68 10.71 -3.34 -4.66
N ALA A 69 11.95 -2.92 -4.93
CA ALA A 69 13.16 -3.65 -4.52
C ALA A 69 13.26 -3.89 -3.00
N ALA A 70 12.61 -3.04 -2.18
CA ALA A 70 12.57 -3.23 -0.73
C ALA A 70 11.80 -4.50 -0.33
N LEU A 71 10.87 -5.00 -1.14
CA LEU A 71 10.04 -6.18 -0.82
C LEU A 71 10.86 -7.39 -0.37
N PHE A 72 12.04 -7.59 -0.96
CA PHE A 72 12.93 -8.71 -0.63
C PHE A 72 13.54 -8.60 0.78
N GLY A 73 13.57 -7.42 1.39
CA GLY A 73 14.05 -7.19 2.75
C GLY A 73 12.94 -7.17 3.81
N TYR A 74 11.69 -7.40 3.42
CA TYR A 74 10.50 -7.33 4.28
C TYR A 74 9.70 -8.63 4.26
N ASP A 75 10.35 -9.77 4.03
CA ASP A 75 9.73 -11.10 4.01
C ASP A 75 8.90 -11.36 5.28
N GLY A 76 9.41 -11.01 6.46
CA GLY A 76 8.71 -11.16 7.74
C GLY A 76 7.42 -10.32 7.88
N ALA A 77 7.16 -9.37 6.99
CA ALA A 77 5.91 -8.60 6.97
C ALA A 77 4.77 -9.33 6.22
N PHE A 78 5.09 -10.37 5.46
CA PHE A 78 4.11 -11.13 4.68
C PHE A 78 3.74 -12.43 5.37
N ASP A 79 2.43 -12.68 5.48
CA ASP A 79 1.94 -14.00 5.86
C ASP A 79 1.98 -14.94 4.65
N PHE A 80 2.92 -15.87 4.67
CA PHE A 80 3.06 -16.91 3.66
C PHE A 80 2.37 -18.23 4.05
N SER A 81 1.76 -18.32 5.23
CA SER A 81 1.19 -19.58 5.76
C SER A 81 0.05 -20.14 4.90
N SER A 82 -0.63 -19.28 4.14
CA SER A 82 -1.72 -19.63 3.23
C SER A 82 -1.27 -19.92 1.80
N ARG A 83 0.01 -19.75 1.47
CA ARG A 83 0.53 -19.97 0.11
C ARG A 83 0.94 -21.44 -0.06
N TRP A 84 0.04 -22.22 -0.64
CA TRP A 84 0.35 -23.54 -1.19
C TRP A 84 1.47 -23.42 -2.23
N VAL A 85 2.65 -23.92 -1.88
CA VAL A 85 3.65 -24.41 -2.84
C VAL A 85 3.75 -25.89 -2.56
N GLY A 86 3.22 -26.69 -3.49
CA GLY A 86 3.28 -28.15 -3.42
C GLY A 86 4.72 -28.67 -3.45
#